data_AF-A0A960QE51-F1
#
_entry.id   AF-A0A960QE51-F1
#
_cell.length_a   1.000
_cell.length_b   1.000
_cell.length_c   1.000
_cell.angle_alpha   90.00
_cell.angle_beta   90.00
_cell.angle_gamma   90.00
#
_symmetry.space_group_name_H-M   'P 1'
#
loop_
_entity.id
_entity.type
_entity.pdbx_description
1 polymer ?
#
loop_
_entity_poly.entity_id
_entity_poly.type
_entity_poly.pdbx_seq_one_letter_code
_entity_poly.pdbx_strand_id
1 'polypeptide(L)'
;MTGHSQEVTILLANGGKVTALIETIDSASLSFRTPESTTTARLSYEQIDNIEWPEPDDWTRATQWFELGRYAEALPIFESLAGSKQMKGGFYPAPGNFVTRAQGRLLDCYRRLGDAKGVADHLDAFEPQKMPAGQRELPLALQVWAAAGREDWLDVIDLVAKFSDARSSTSEEGIEIAYLTGLAMEKEGKIRQAILAYAQAYSLNAATDSRLSRLSLKQSINLVAADVERRTALRDERMEEPIDLSELKAQVHLYASIFGDGKLWDDAGKTASDALAEKLTLGEAALGNMGRTEIQGDQTKESAGAEMIEQVTVDGMKKVEIKKEEPEK
;
A
#
# COMPACT_ATOMS: atom_id res chain seq x y z
N MET A 1 -5.65 -44.33 0.83
CA MET A 1 -6.59 -43.23 0.53
C MET A 1 -7.13 -43.49 -0.86
N THR A 2 -8.42 -43.80 -1.00
CA THR A 2 -9.07 -43.89 -2.31
C THR A 2 -9.18 -42.47 -2.85
N GLY A 3 -8.16 -42.05 -3.61
CA GLY A 3 -8.11 -40.73 -4.21
C GLY A 3 -9.30 -40.57 -5.15
N HIS A 4 -10.15 -39.57 -4.89
CA HIS A 4 -11.11 -39.12 -5.88
C HIS A 4 -10.30 -38.61 -7.06
N SER A 5 -10.29 -39.38 -8.15
CA SER A 5 -9.72 -38.95 -9.42
C SER A 5 -10.48 -37.71 -9.86
N GLN A 6 -9.83 -36.55 -9.86
CA GLN A 6 -10.41 -35.30 -10.34
C GLN A 6 -10.01 -35.07 -11.78
N GLU A 7 -10.97 -34.64 -12.60
CA GLU A 7 -10.72 -34.19 -13.96
C GLU A 7 -10.21 -32.75 -13.92
N VAL A 8 -9.09 -32.50 -14.60
CA VAL A 8 -8.43 -31.20 -14.67
C VAL A 8 -7.96 -30.94 -16.09
N THR A 9 -7.73 -29.66 -16.41
CA THR A 9 -7.04 -29.27 -17.65
C THR A 9 -5.58 -28.96 -17.34
N ILE A 10 -4.65 -29.69 -17.95
CA ILE A 10 -3.21 -29.42 -17.88
C ILE A 10 -2.83 -28.57 -19.10
N LEU A 11 -2.27 -27.39 -18.84
CA LEU A 11 -1.65 -26.53 -19.85
C LEU A 11 -0.15 -26.85 -19.90
N LEU A 12 0.33 -27.30 -21.05
CA LEU A 12 1.71 -27.68 -21.26
C LEU A 12 2.57 -26.48 -21.65
N ALA A 13 3.85 -26.51 -21.31
CA ALA A 13 4.81 -25.45 -21.63
C ALA A 13 4.97 -25.20 -23.15
N ASN A 14 4.63 -26.17 -24.00
CA ASN A 14 4.62 -26.02 -25.46
C ASN A 14 3.29 -25.43 -26.02
N GLY A 15 2.39 -24.96 -25.15
CA GLY A 15 1.08 -24.43 -25.51
C GLY A 15 -0.03 -25.49 -25.71
N GLY A 16 0.31 -26.78 -25.58
CA GLY A 16 -0.66 -27.87 -25.65
C GLY A 16 -1.62 -27.89 -24.45
N LYS A 17 -2.79 -28.51 -24.62
CA LYS A 17 -3.76 -28.72 -23.54
C LYS A 17 -4.15 -30.19 -23.45
N VAL A 18 -4.28 -30.71 -22.24
CA VAL A 18 -4.69 -32.10 -22.00
C VAL A 18 -5.72 -32.14 -20.88
N THR A 19 -6.89 -32.72 -21.16
CA THR A 19 -7.86 -33.09 -20.11
C THR A 19 -7.40 -34.38 -19.47
N ALA A 20 -7.22 -34.35 -18.15
CA ALA A 20 -6.52 -35.37 -17.40
C ALA A 20 -7.27 -35.75 -16.13
N LEU A 21 -7.27 -37.04 -15.82
CA LEU A 21 -7.64 -37.59 -14.53
C LEU A 21 -6.35 -37.81 -13.73
N ILE A 22 -6.13 -37.00 -12.69
CA ILE A 22 -4.91 -37.08 -11.88
C ILE A 22 -4.95 -38.32 -10.99
N GLU A 23 -3.92 -39.16 -11.09
CA GLU A 23 -3.81 -40.39 -10.30
C GLU A 23 -2.86 -40.23 -9.12
N THR A 24 -1.67 -39.65 -9.36
CA THR A 24 -0.67 -39.41 -8.32
C THR A 24 0.06 -38.10 -8.56
N ILE A 25 0.44 -37.44 -7.47
CA ILE A 25 1.26 -36.22 -7.46
C ILE A 25 2.47 -36.50 -6.57
N ASP A 26 3.67 -36.23 -7.06
CA ASP A 26 4.90 -36.27 -6.27
C ASP A 26 5.63 -34.92 -6.27
N SER A 27 6.87 -34.86 -5.80
CA SER A 27 7.59 -33.58 -5.66
C SER A 27 8.04 -32.93 -6.98
N ALA A 28 8.06 -33.67 -8.10
CA ALA A 28 8.64 -33.19 -9.36
C ALA A 28 7.77 -33.48 -10.60
N SER A 29 6.72 -34.27 -10.44
CA SER A 29 5.90 -34.78 -11.53
C SER A 29 4.51 -35.16 -11.06
N LEU A 30 3.64 -35.44 -12.02
CA LEU A 30 2.34 -36.05 -11.79
C LEU A 30 2.14 -37.21 -12.76
N SER A 31 1.34 -38.18 -12.33
CA SER A 31 0.83 -39.25 -13.18
C SER A 31 -0.66 -39.04 -13.41
N PHE A 32 -1.09 -39.22 -14.66
CA PHE A 32 -2.46 -38.98 -15.07
C PHE A 32 -2.87 -39.95 -16.17
N ARG A 33 -4.16 -40.06 -16.43
CA ARG A 33 -4.72 -40.68 -17.64
C ARG A 33 -5.70 -39.73 -18.31
N THR A 34 -5.86 -39.85 -19.62
CA THR A 34 -6.98 -39.15 -20.28
C THR A 34 -8.28 -39.90 -20.01
N PRO A 35 -9.46 -39.25 -20.06
CA PRO A 35 -10.74 -39.91 -19.82
C PRO A 35 -10.99 -41.15 -20.71
N GLU A 36 -10.43 -41.14 -21.92
CA GLU A 36 -10.56 -42.21 -22.93
C GLU A 36 -9.49 -43.31 -22.82
N SER A 37 -8.45 -43.12 -21.99
CA SER A 37 -7.30 -44.02 -21.88
C SER A 37 -7.31 -44.82 -20.58
N THR A 38 -6.90 -46.09 -20.68
CA THR A 38 -6.55 -46.94 -19.52
C THR A 38 -5.07 -46.87 -19.16
N THR A 39 -4.24 -46.29 -20.02
CA THR A 39 -2.81 -46.14 -19.80
C THR A 39 -2.52 -44.86 -19.03
N THR A 40 -1.76 -45.00 -17.95
CA THR A 40 -1.19 -43.89 -17.17
C THR A 40 0.02 -43.30 -17.89
N ALA A 41 0.00 -41.99 -18.08
CA ALA A 41 1.13 -41.18 -18.52
C ALA A 41 1.73 -40.40 -17.34
N ARG A 42 2.95 -39.91 -17.50
CA ARG A 42 3.65 -39.10 -16.49
C ARG A 42 4.22 -37.84 -17.13
N LEU A 43 4.08 -36.70 -16.44
CA LEU A 43 4.63 -35.41 -16.86
C LEU A 43 5.48 -34.81 -15.74
N SER A 44 6.65 -34.27 -16.09
CA SER A 44 7.43 -33.44 -15.16
C SER A 44 6.82 -32.05 -15.05
N TYR A 45 7.03 -31.37 -13.92
CA TYR A 45 6.53 -30.00 -13.73
C TYR A 45 7.16 -28.98 -14.67
N GLU A 46 8.34 -29.24 -15.22
CA GLU A 46 8.96 -28.40 -16.26
C GLU A 46 8.18 -28.43 -17.58
N GLN A 47 7.43 -29.51 -17.84
CA GLN A 47 6.59 -29.65 -19.02
C GLN A 47 5.21 -29.00 -18.84
N ILE A 48 4.89 -28.56 -17.62
CA ILE A 48 3.58 -28.04 -17.23
C ILE A 48 3.71 -26.53 -16.98
N ASP A 49 2.94 -25.75 -17.72
CA ASP A 49 2.82 -24.32 -17.48
C ASP A 49 1.87 -24.06 -16.29
N ASN A 50 0.67 -24.64 -16.34
CA ASN A 50 -0.35 -24.51 -15.31
C ASN A 50 -1.33 -25.70 -15.32
N ILE A 51 -1.99 -25.94 -14.20
CA ILE A 51 -3.12 -26.88 -14.11
C ILE A 51 -4.35 -26.10 -13.65
N GLU A 52 -5.44 -26.25 -14.38
CA GLU A 52 -6.75 -25.67 -14.04
C GLU A 52 -7.47 -26.64 -13.09
N TRP A 53 -7.35 -26.36 -11.80
CA TRP A 53 -7.99 -27.12 -10.73
C TRP A 53 -9.43 -26.64 -10.50
N PRO A 54 -10.37 -27.55 -10.14
CA PRO A 54 -11.70 -27.14 -9.69
C PRO A 54 -11.60 -26.19 -8.48
N GLU A 55 -12.23 -25.02 -8.59
CA GLU A 55 -12.21 -24.00 -7.54
C GLU A 55 -12.98 -24.47 -6.29
N PRO A 56 -12.37 -24.44 -5.09
CA PRO A 56 -13.08 -24.66 -3.84
C PRO A 56 -14.02 -23.49 -3.52
N ASP A 57 -15.20 -23.77 -2.95
CA ASP A 57 -16.16 -22.71 -2.54
C ASP A 57 -15.52 -21.67 -1.59
N ASP A 58 -14.66 -22.11 -0.68
CA ASP A 58 -13.93 -21.24 0.24
C ASP A 58 -12.95 -20.30 -0.49
N TRP A 59 -12.37 -20.74 -1.62
CA TRP A 59 -11.51 -19.90 -2.45
C TRP A 59 -12.29 -18.75 -3.09
N THR A 60 -13.45 -19.05 -3.67
CA THR A 60 -14.34 -18.04 -4.25
C THR A 60 -14.78 -17.02 -3.20
N ARG A 61 -15.19 -17.49 -2.02
CA ARG A 61 -15.60 -16.60 -0.91
C ARG A 61 -14.45 -15.71 -0.43
N ALA A 62 -13.25 -16.26 -0.23
CA ALA A 62 -12.08 -15.49 0.21
C ALA A 62 -11.67 -14.45 -0.84
N THR A 63 -11.71 -14.81 -2.13
CA THR A 63 -11.39 -13.91 -3.23
C THR A 63 -12.39 -12.75 -3.32
N GLN A 64 -13.67 -13.01 -3.12
CA GLN A 64 -14.69 -11.96 -3.06
C GLN A 64 -14.40 -10.95 -1.94
N TRP A 65 -14.05 -11.42 -0.73
CA TRP A 65 -13.66 -10.52 0.35
C TRP A 65 -12.42 -9.70 0.01
N PHE A 66 -11.42 -10.34 -0.57
CA PHE A 66 -10.19 -9.70 -0.99
C PHE A 66 -10.43 -8.58 -2.01
N GLU A 67 -11.22 -8.85 -3.05
CA GLU A 67 -11.55 -7.89 -4.11
C GLU A 67 -12.37 -6.70 -3.59
N LEU A 68 -13.16 -6.89 -2.52
CA LEU A 68 -13.88 -5.82 -1.83
C LEU A 68 -12.99 -5.03 -0.84
N GLY A 69 -11.69 -5.30 -0.77
CA GLY A 69 -10.77 -4.66 0.19
C GLY A 69 -10.96 -5.14 1.65
N ARG A 70 -11.75 -6.19 1.86
CA ARG A 70 -12.06 -6.78 3.18
C ARG A 70 -11.02 -7.83 3.55
N TYR A 71 -9.77 -7.37 3.67
CA TYR A 71 -8.60 -8.22 3.86
C TYR A 71 -8.61 -8.97 5.20
N ALA A 72 -9.15 -8.36 6.26
CA ALA A 72 -9.26 -8.98 7.57
C ALA A 72 -10.19 -10.20 7.56
N GLU A 73 -11.24 -10.18 6.73
CA GLU A 73 -12.19 -11.27 6.56
C GLU A 73 -11.69 -12.34 5.58
N ALA A 74 -10.92 -11.94 4.56
CA ALA A 74 -10.30 -12.86 3.61
C ALA A 74 -9.19 -13.71 4.26
N LEU A 75 -8.37 -13.08 5.11
CA LEU A 75 -7.18 -13.65 5.73
C LEU A 75 -7.40 -15.05 6.36
N PRO A 76 -8.31 -15.24 7.34
CA PRO A 76 -8.47 -16.54 8.01
C PRO A 76 -8.94 -17.65 7.06
N ILE A 77 -9.62 -17.32 5.96
CA ILE A 77 -10.06 -18.30 4.97
C ILE A 77 -8.87 -18.77 4.12
N PHE A 78 -8.03 -17.83 3.67
CA PHE A 78 -6.80 -18.18 2.96
C PHE A 78 -5.82 -18.96 3.85
N GLU A 79 -5.75 -18.69 5.16
CA GLU A 79 -4.93 -19.44 6.12
C GLU A 79 -5.41 -20.89 6.22
N SER A 80 -6.73 -21.08 6.32
CA SER A 80 -7.35 -22.40 6.32
C SER A 80 -7.04 -23.17 5.02
N LEU A 81 -7.16 -22.51 3.86
CA LEU A 81 -6.87 -23.13 2.55
C LEU A 81 -5.39 -23.51 2.42
N ALA A 82 -4.47 -22.64 2.84
CA ALA A 82 -3.03 -22.91 2.82
C ALA A 82 -2.62 -24.02 3.83
N GLY A 83 -3.32 -24.12 4.95
CA GLY A 83 -3.10 -25.11 6.00
C GLY A 83 -3.79 -26.47 5.76
N SER A 84 -4.81 -26.51 4.90
CA SER A 84 -5.72 -27.66 4.78
C SER A 84 -5.00 -28.95 4.34
N LYS A 85 -5.17 -30.01 5.15
CA LYS A 85 -4.69 -31.36 4.81
C LYS A 85 -5.35 -31.91 3.54
N GLN A 86 -6.62 -31.59 3.32
CA GLN A 86 -7.35 -32.02 2.12
C GLN A 86 -6.74 -31.40 0.87
N MET A 87 -6.45 -30.10 0.91
CA MET A 87 -5.83 -29.39 -0.22
C MET A 87 -4.41 -29.89 -0.46
N LYS A 88 -3.64 -30.10 0.61
CA LYS A 88 -2.29 -30.65 0.53
C LYS A 88 -2.25 -32.08 -0.02
N GLY A 89 -3.19 -32.92 0.38
CA GLY A 89 -3.25 -34.32 -0.08
C GLY A 89 -3.80 -34.49 -1.51
N GLY A 90 -4.57 -33.52 -2.01
CA GLY A 90 -5.20 -33.59 -3.33
C GLY A 90 -4.42 -32.92 -4.46
N PHE A 91 -3.73 -31.81 -4.19
CA PHE A 91 -3.27 -30.89 -5.24
C PHE A 91 -1.80 -30.47 -5.12
N TYR A 92 -1.25 -30.50 -3.91
CA TYR A 92 0.09 -30.03 -3.65
C TYR A 92 1.10 -31.19 -3.82
N PRO A 93 2.29 -30.97 -4.41
CA PRO A 93 2.89 -29.68 -4.78
C PRO A 93 2.73 -29.26 -6.25
N ALA A 94 1.70 -29.72 -6.97
CA ALA A 94 1.58 -29.47 -8.40
C ALA A 94 1.44 -27.97 -8.75
N PRO A 95 1.97 -27.50 -9.89
CA PRO A 95 1.84 -26.11 -10.31
C PRO A 95 0.40 -25.62 -10.36
N GLY A 96 0.18 -24.38 -9.91
CA GLY A 96 -1.14 -23.75 -9.93
C GLY A 96 -2.11 -24.24 -8.86
N ASN A 97 -1.69 -25.10 -7.93
CA ASN A 97 -2.53 -25.58 -6.84
C ASN A 97 -3.02 -24.44 -5.91
N PHE A 98 -4.20 -24.62 -5.31
CA PHE A 98 -4.81 -23.62 -4.44
C PHE A 98 -4.09 -23.40 -3.10
N VAL A 99 -3.23 -24.34 -2.65
CA VAL A 99 -2.40 -24.11 -1.44
C VAL A 99 -1.41 -22.98 -1.71
N THR A 100 -0.63 -23.07 -2.79
CA THR A 100 0.34 -22.03 -3.16
C THR A 100 -0.35 -20.72 -3.54
N ARG A 101 -1.47 -20.78 -4.29
CA ARG A 101 -2.24 -19.57 -4.60
C ARG A 101 -2.79 -18.89 -3.35
N ALA A 102 -3.25 -19.65 -2.35
CA ALA A 102 -3.71 -19.12 -1.07
C ALA A 102 -2.55 -18.48 -0.29
N GLN A 103 -1.37 -19.10 -0.26
CA GLN A 103 -0.18 -18.50 0.34
C GLN A 103 0.17 -17.14 -0.31
N GLY A 104 0.12 -17.04 -1.64
CA GLY A 104 0.32 -15.76 -2.34
C GLY A 104 -0.70 -14.70 -1.92
N ARG A 105 -1.99 -15.07 -1.81
CA ARG A 105 -3.04 -14.15 -1.33
C ARG A 105 -2.90 -13.80 0.15
N LEU A 106 -2.36 -14.68 0.99
CA LEU A 106 -2.06 -14.38 2.39
C LEU A 106 -1.03 -13.27 2.51
N LEU A 107 0.05 -13.36 1.73
CA LEU A 107 1.09 -12.33 1.70
C LEU A 107 0.50 -10.96 1.35
N ASP A 108 -0.38 -10.91 0.34
CA ASP A 108 -1.11 -9.69 0.00
C ASP A 108 -2.04 -9.23 1.13
N CYS A 109 -2.79 -10.12 1.79
CA CYS A 109 -3.66 -9.75 2.89
C CYS A 109 -2.88 -9.10 4.05
N TYR A 110 -1.80 -9.75 4.50
CA TYR A 110 -0.94 -9.22 5.55
C TYR A 110 -0.33 -7.88 5.16
N ARG A 111 0.17 -7.75 3.92
CA ARG A 111 0.68 -6.49 3.37
C ARG A 111 -0.36 -5.37 3.40
N ARG A 112 -1.58 -5.62 2.91
CA ARG A 112 -2.68 -4.65 2.90
C ARG A 112 -3.17 -4.28 4.30
N LEU A 113 -3.06 -5.21 5.24
CA LEU A 113 -3.35 -4.97 6.66
C LEU A 113 -2.18 -4.31 7.40
N GLY A 114 -1.06 -4.02 6.74
CA GLY A 114 0.13 -3.43 7.34
C GLY A 114 0.81 -4.33 8.37
N ASP A 115 0.58 -5.63 8.31
CA ASP A 115 1.17 -6.63 9.21
C ASP A 115 2.47 -7.15 8.61
N ALA A 116 3.55 -6.39 8.80
CA ALA A 116 4.87 -6.73 8.30
C ALA A 116 5.36 -8.09 8.82
N LYS A 117 5.08 -8.39 10.09
CA LYS A 117 5.46 -9.66 10.71
C LYS A 117 4.74 -10.83 10.05
N GLY A 118 3.44 -10.71 9.80
CA GLY A 118 2.66 -11.72 9.08
C GLY A 118 3.20 -11.98 7.68
N VAL A 119 3.63 -10.93 6.95
CA VAL A 119 4.30 -11.07 5.65
C VAL A 119 5.61 -11.87 5.81
N ALA A 120 6.48 -11.50 6.74
CA ALA A 120 7.75 -12.17 6.97
C ALA A 120 7.57 -13.66 7.31
N ASP A 121 6.69 -13.97 8.25
CA ASP A 121 6.43 -15.33 8.75
C ASP A 121 5.91 -16.27 7.62
N HIS A 122 5.17 -15.74 6.66
CA HIS A 122 4.60 -16.52 5.55
C HIS A 122 5.48 -16.53 4.29
N LEU A 123 6.32 -15.53 4.08
CA LEU A 123 7.14 -15.43 2.88
C LEU A 123 8.19 -16.56 2.83
N ASP A 124 8.73 -16.94 3.98
CA ASP A 124 9.73 -18.02 4.09
C ASP A 124 9.18 -19.39 3.68
N ALA A 125 7.87 -19.61 3.85
CA ALA A 125 7.17 -20.83 3.47
C ALA A 125 6.51 -20.75 2.08
N PHE A 126 6.56 -19.59 1.43
CA PHE A 126 5.99 -19.40 0.11
C PHE A 126 6.92 -19.98 -0.96
N GLU A 127 6.33 -20.67 -1.93
CA GLU A 127 7.05 -21.34 -3.01
C GLU A 127 6.63 -20.77 -4.37
N PRO A 128 7.18 -19.60 -4.79
CA PRO A 128 6.77 -18.93 -6.01
C PRO A 128 6.88 -19.81 -7.25
N GLN A 129 7.82 -20.74 -7.29
CA GLN A 129 8.01 -21.70 -8.39
C GLN A 129 6.78 -22.62 -8.63
N LYS A 130 5.92 -22.80 -7.62
CA LYS A 130 4.67 -23.57 -7.72
C LYS A 130 3.48 -22.73 -8.18
N MET A 131 3.65 -21.41 -8.33
CA MET A 131 2.66 -20.54 -8.95
C MET A 131 2.66 -20.71 -10.49
N PRO A 132 1.56 -20.32 -11.17
CA PRO A 132 1.55 -20.17 -12.62
C PRO A 132 2.70 -19.25 -13.07
N ALA A 133 3.30 -19.50 -14.24
CA ALA A 133 4.53 -18.81 -14.69
C ALA A 133 4.45 -17.27 -14.58
N GLY A 134 3.34 -16.66 -14.98
CA GLY A 134 3.12 -15.21 -14.90
C GLY A 134 2.89 -14.64 -13.49
N GLN A 135 2.88 -15.48 -12.45
CA GLN A 135 2.66 -15.11 -11.05
C GLN A 135 3.80 -15.56 -10.12
N ARG A 136 4.93 -16.02 -10.69
CA ARG A 136 6.10 -16.48 -9.91
C ARG A 136 6.96 -15.32 -9.41
N GLU A 137 6.91 -14.19 -10.08
CA GLU A 137 7.66 -13.00 -9.68
C GLU A 137 6.98 -12.35 -8.47
N LEU A 138 7.75 -12.17 -7.41
CA LEU A 138 7.30 -11.48 -6.21
C LEU A 138 7.52 -9.98 -6.36
N PRO A 139 6.48 -9.15 -6.16
CA PRO A 139 6.63 -7.71 -6.06
C PRO A 139 7.73 -7.31 -5.07
N LEU A 140 8.59 -6.36 -5.44
CA LEU A 140 9.66 -5.87 -4.56
C LEU A 140 9.08 -5.35 -3.23
N ALA A 141 7.89 -4.74 -3.24
CA ALA A 141 7.19 -4.31 -2.04
C ALA A 141 7.04 -5.44 -1.00
N LEU A 142 6.70 -6.67 -1.41
CA LEU A 142 6.58 -7.80 -0.48
C LEU A 142 7.92 -8.15 0.19
N GLN A 143 9.03 -8.02 -0.53
CA GLN A 143 10.36 -8.26 0.03
C GLN A 143 10.71 -7.20 1.08
N VAL A 144 10.40 -5.93 0.80
CA VAL A 144 10.61 -4.82 1.76
C VAL A 144 9.74 -5.00 3.01
N TRP A 145 8.46 -5.36 2.84
CA TRP A 145 7.57 -5.67 3.96
C TRP A 145 8.09 -6.83 4.81
N ALA A 146 8.60 -7.90 4.19
CA ALA A 146 9.19 -9.03 4.92
C ALA A 146 10.46 -8.62 5.69
N ALA A 147 11.37 -7.86 5.09
CA ALA A 147 12.56 -7.34 5.77
C ALA A 147 12.17 -6.49 7.00
N ALA A 148 11.18 -5.60 6.84
CA ALA A 148 10.64 -4.81 7.95
C ALA A 148 10.00 -5.70 9.04
N GLY A 149 9.30 -6.77 8.66
CA GLY A 149 8.71 -7.74 9.59
C GLY A 149 9.72 -8.56 10.39
N ARG A 150 10.93 -8.74 9.85
CA ARG A 150 12.09 -9.32 10.54
C ARG A 150 12.91 -8.29 11.31
N GLU A 151 12.52 -7.02 11.26
CA GLU A 151 13.26 -5.88 11.82
C GLU A 151 14.68 -5.73 11.24
N ASP A 152 14.90 -6.19 10.00
CA ASP A 152 16.16 -6.00 9.27
C ASP A 152 16.14 -4.65 8.53
N TRP A 153 16.33 -3.56 9.27
CA TRP A 153 16.19 -2.20 8.76
C TRP A 153 17.26 -1.84 7.72
N LEU A 154 18.43 -2.50 7.75
CA LEU A 154 19.46 -2.31 6.73
C LEU A 154 19.04 -2.93 5.40
N ASP A 155 18.49 -4.15 5.42
CA ASP A 155 17.95 -4.78 4.20
C ASP A 155 16.76 -4.00 3.64
N VAL A 156 15.90 -3.43 4.50
CA VAL A 156 14.84 -2.50 4.05
C VAL A 156 15.45 -1.33 3.27
N ILE A 157 16.49 -0.67 3.78
CA ILE A 157 17.14 0.47 3.11
C ILE A 157 17.74 0.05 1.76
N ASP A 158 18.43 -1.09 1.72
CA ASP A 158 19.06 -1.61 0.50
C ASP A 158 18.04 -2.02 -0.56
N LEU A 159 16.92 -2.64 -0.17
CA LEU A 159 15.84 -3.02 -1.07
C LEU A 159 15.08 -1.81 -1.62
N VAL A 160 14.82 -0.79 -0.78
CA VAL A 160 14.18 0.46 -1.20
C VAL A 160 15.05 1.20 -2.22
N ALA A 161 16.37 1.23 -2.05
CA ALA A 161 17.28 1.88 -3.01
C ALA A 161 17.17 1.25 -4.41
N LYS A 162 16.93 -0.06 -4.50
CA LYS A 162 16.67 -0.75 -5.78
C LYS A 162 15.32 -0.36 -6.40
N PHE A 163 14.33 0.01 -5.58
CA PHE A 163 13.01 0.43 -6.04
C PHE A 163 13.02 1.83 -6.67
N SER A 164 13.81 2.77 -6.12
CA SER A 164 13.88 4.15 -6.64
C SER A 164 14.38 4.25 -8.08
N ASP A 165 15.17 3.26 -8.52
CA ASP A 165 15.69 3.20 -9.89
C ASP A 165 14.64 2.68 -10.90
N ALA A 166 13.51 2.13 -10.43
CA ALA A 166 12.69 1.23 -11.23
C ALA A 166 11.40 1.81 -11.84
N ARG A 167 10.66 2.78 -11.24
CA ARG A 167 9.47 3.47 -11.86
C ARG A 167 8.70 4.44 -10.94
N SER A 168 7.72 5.13 -11.58
CA SER A 168 6.80 6.20 -11.11
C SER A 168 6.38 6.15 -9.64
N SER A 169 6.66 7.25 -8.95
CA SER A 169 6.49 7.48 -7.51
C SER A 169 5.05 7.47 -6.99
N THR A 170 4.02 7.46 -7.84
CA THR A 170 2.61 7.64 -7.43
C THR A 170 1.79 6.36 -7.32
N SER A 171 2.39 5.18 -7.53
CA SER A 171 1.70 3.90 -7.32
C SER A 171 1.46 3.64 -5.84
N GLU A 172 0.52 2.74 -5.53
CA GLU A 172 0.30 2.28 -4.15
C GLU A 172 1.56 1.65 -3.55
N GLU A 173 2.34 0.94 -4.37
CA GLU A 173 3.67 0.45 -3.99
C GLU A 173 4.61 1.59 -3.61
N GLY A 174 4.59 2.72 -4.33
CA GLY A 174 5.38 3.90 -3.99
C GLY A 174 5.07 4.47 -2.59
N ILE A 175 3.80 4.45 -2.19
CA ILE A 175 3.35 4.86 -0.84
C ILE A 175 3.88 3.88 0.21
N GLU A 176 3.73 2.57 -0.05
CA GLU A 176 4.22 1.49 0.83
C GLU A 176 5.72 1.61 1.05
N ILE A 177 6.47 1.78 -0.04
CA ILE A 177 7.93 1.94 -0.01
C ILE A 177 8.32 3.19 0.77
N ALA A 178 7.68 4.34 0.54
CA ALA A 178 7.98 5.56 1.29
C ALA A 178 7.67 5.42 2.79
N TYR A 179 6.57 4.76 3.14
CA TYR A 179 6.21 4.48 4.54
C TYR A 179 7.25 3.58 5.23
N LEU A 180 7.63 2.47 4.58
CA LEU A 180 8.63 1.54 5.11
C LEU A 180 10.02 2.18 5.19
N THR A 181 10.35 3.08 4.26
CA THR A 181 11.57 3.91 4.33
C THR A 181 11.55 4.79 5.57
N GLY A 182 10.43 5.48 5.84
CA GLY A 182 10.28 6.30 7.05
C GLY A 182 10.48 5.48 8.31
N LEU A 183 9.89 4.29 8.36
CA LEU A 183 10.03 3.37 9.49
C LEU A 183 11.48 2.91 9.69
N ALA A 184 12.17 2.50 8.62
CA ALA A 184 13.57 2.10 8.72
C ALA A 184 14.46 3.26 9.18
N MET A 185 14.29 4.46 8.62
CA MET A 185 15.07 5.64 9.02
C MET A 185 14.81 6.05 10.47
N GLU A 186 13.59 5.88 10.97
CA GLU A 186 13.26 6.10 12.37
C GLU A 186 14.02 5.13 13.27
N LYS A 187 14.01 3.84 12.93
CA LYS A 187 14.69 2.78 13.70
C LYS A 187 16.21 2.93 13.71
N GLU A 188 16.77 3.47 12.64
CA GLU A 188 18.19 3.85 12.54
C GLU A 188 18.52 5.20 13.21
N GLY A 189 17.55 5.86 13.86
CA GLY A 189 17.74 7.14 14.56
C GLY A 189 17.93 8.35 13.64
N LYS A 190 17.68 8.21 12.33
CA LYS A 190 17.80 9.27 11.32
C LYS A 190 16.51 10.08 11.23
N ILE A 191 16.12 10.72 12.33
CA ILE A 191 14.80 11.35 12.53
C ILE A 191 14.38 12.28 11.39
N ARG A 192 15.28 13.16 10.91
CA ARG A 192 14.93 14.08 9.81
C ARG A 192 14.66 13.35 8.49
N GLN A 193 15.38 12.27 8.20
CA GLN A 193 15.12 11.45 7.01
C GLN A 193 13.82 10.67 7.15
N ALA A 194 13.50 10.19 8.36
CA ALA A 194 12.23 9.53 8.65
C ALA A 194 11.03 10.46 8.40
N ILE A 195 11.08 11.69 8.92
CA ILE A 195 10.03 12.71 8.69
C ILE A 195 9.83 12.96 7.19
N LEU A 196 10.92 13.13 6.42
CA LEU A 196 10.83 13.37 4.98
C LEU A 196 10.22 12.18 4.22
N ALA A 197 10.61 10.95 4.57
CA ALA A 197 10.08 9.74 3.94
C ALA A 197 8.58 9.53 4.28
N TYR A 198 8.17 9.77 5.52
CA TYR A 198 6.74 9.77 5.88
C TYR A 198 5.96 10.88 5.16
N ALA A 199 6.57 12.06 5.00
CA ALA A 199 5.99 13.15 4.20
C ALA A 199 5.79 12.79 2.74
N GLN A 200 6.74 12.08 2.15
CA GLN A 200 6.57 11.50 0.83
C GLN A 200 5.38 10.53 0.81
N ALA A 201 5.29 9.58 1.74
CA ALA A 201 4.22 8.60 1.77
C ALA A 201 2.82 9.23 1.84
N TYR A 202 2.57 10.20 2.73
CA TYR A 202 1.24 10.82 2.82
C TYR A 202 0.97 11.84 1.70
N SER A 203 1.99 12.45 1.09
CA SER A 203 1.80 13.41 -0.02
C SER A 203 1.46 12.74 -1.34
N LEU A 204 1.98 11.52 -1.58
CA LEU A 204 1.68 10.73 -2.77
C LEU A 204 0.19 10.37 -2.89
N ASN A 205 -0.54 10.38 -1.77
CA ASN A 205 -1.92 9.97 -1.74
C ASN A 205 -2.78 10.72 -0.73
N ALA A 206 -2.59 12.03 -0.65
CA ALA A 206 -3.36 12.90 0.24
C ALA A 206 -4.87 12.89 -0.06
N ALA A 207 -5.29 12.44 -1.26
CA ALA A 207 -6.67 12.52 -1.72
C ALA A 207 -7.54 11.28 -1.48
N THR A 208 -6.97 10.08 -1.26
CA THR A 208 -7.79 8.83 -1.26
C THR A 208 -7.91 8.13 0.10
N ASP A 209 -7.62 8.84 1.19
CA ASP A 209 -7.69 8.30 2.56
C ASP A 209 -7.09 6.89 2.71
N SER A 210 -5.88 6.67 2.16
CA SER A 210 -5.24 5.38 2.40
C SER A 210 -4.78 5.29 3.86
N ARG A 211 -4.98 4.10 4.43
CA ARG A 211 -4.50 3.77 5.78
C ARG A 211 -3.02 4.11 5.97
N LEU A 212 -2.18 3.86 4.97
CA LEU A 212 -0.75 4.15 5.02
C LEU A 212 -0.44 5.65 5.01
N SER A 213 -1.17 6.46 4.24
CA SER A 213 -1.03 7.93 4.31
C SER A 213 -1.37 8.44 5.72
N ARG A 214 -2.46 7.95 6.31
CA ARG A 214 -2.87 8.31 7.67
C ARG A 214 -1.81 7.91 8.70
N LEU A 215 -1.30 6.68 8.63
CA LEU A 215 -0.25 6.18 9.51
C LEU A 215 1.05 6.98 9.35
N SER A 216 1.45 7.26 8.11
CA SER A 216 2.66 8.05 7.81
C SER A 216 2.56 9.46 8.40
N LEU A 217 1.41 10.13 8.21
CA LEU A 217 1.19 11.46 8.77
C LEU A 217 1.19 11.44 10.30
N LYS A 218 0.54 10.45 10.93
CA LYS A 218 0.59 10.26 12.39
C LYS A 218 2.03 10.11 12.89
N GLN A 219 2.85 9.27 12.25
CA GLN A 219 4.24 9.07 12.67
C GLN A 219 5.10 10.31 12.44
N SER A 220 4.94 10.99 11.31
CA SER A 220 5.61 12.26 11.05
C SER A 220 5.30 13.30 12.13
N ILE A 221 4.01 13.46 12.50
CA ILE A 221 3.60 14.38 13.58
C ILE A 221 4.27 14.02 14.90
N ASN A 222 4.29 12.73 15.26
CA ASN A 222 4.92 12.26 16.50
C ASN A 222 6.42 12.60 16.54
N LEU A 223 7.13 12.36 15.44
CA LEU A 223 8.56 12.66 15.35
C LEU A 223 8.86 14.16 15.39
N VAL A 224 8.06 14.98 14.70
CA VAL A 224 8.20 16.45 14.75
C VAL A 224 7.91 16.97 16.16
N ALA A 225 6.84 16.47 16.80
CA ALA A 225 6.49 16.85 18.17
C ALA A 225 7.60 16.48 19.17
N ALA A 226 8.14 15.26 19.10
CA ALA A 226 9.25 14.83 19.94
C ALA A 226 10.52 15.67 19.70
N ASP A 227 10.81 16.06 18.45
CA ASP A 227 11.93 16.95 18.13
C ASP A 227 11.73 18.37 18.71
N VAL A 228 10.49 18.89 18.67
CA VAL A 228 10.12 20.17 19.31
C VAL A 228 10.31 20.09 20.82
N GLU A 229 9.82 19.03 21.47
CA GLU A 229 9.95 18.83 22.92
C GLU A 229 11.43 18.74 23.34
N ARG A 230 12.23 17.97 22.59
CA ARG A 230 13.68 17.86 22.81
C ARG A 230 14.38 19.21 22.70
N ARG A 231 14.07 19.99 21.64
CA ARG A 231 14.64 21.34 21.45
C ARG A 231 14.21 22.29 22.57
N THR A 232 12.97 22.17 23.05
CA THR A 232 12.44 22.96 24.18
C THR A 232 13.19 22.62 25.46
N ALA A 233 13.41 21.34 25.74
CA ALA A 233 14.11 20.88 26.94
C ALA A 233 15.60 21.28 26.97
N LEU A 234 16.24 21.35 25.80
CA LEU A 234 17.65 21.77 25.67
C LEU A 234 17.83 23.29 25.62
N ARG A 235 16.73 24.06 25.59
CA ARG A 235 16.78 25.50 25.49
C ARG A 235 17.29 26.09 26.80
N ASP A 236 18.48 26.69 26.74
CA ASP A 236 18.98 27.58 27.80
C ASP A 236 18.01 28.78 27.91
N GLU A 237 17.72 29.22 29.14
CA GLU A 237 16.85 30.38 29.44
C GLU A 237 17.29 31.65 28.68
N ARG A 238 18.55 31.70 28.22
CA ARG A 238 19.14 32.82 27.47
C ARG A 238 18.83 32.82 25.97
N MET A 239 18.27 31.75 25.41
CA MET A 239 17.90 31.69 23.99
C MET A 239 16.55 32.37 23.79
N GLU A 240 16.55 33.57 23.21
CA GLU A 240 15.34 34.38 22.99
C GLU A 240 14.48 33.89 21.82
N GLU A 241 15.05 33.21 20.82
CA GLU A 241 14.29 32.81 19.63
C GLU A 241 13.21 31.76 19.95
N PRO A 242 11.95 31.97 19.53
CA PRO A 242 10.89 31.01 19.71
C PRO A 242 11.12 29.77 18.83
N ILE A 243 10.79 28.59 19.35
CA ILE A 243 10.85 27.35 18.58
C ILE A 243 9.79 27.42 17.49
N ASP A 244 10.21 27.26 16.24
CA ASP A 244 9.28 27.22 15.12
C ASP A 244 8.41 25.95 15.17
N LEU A 245 7.09 26.16 15.31
CA LEU A 245 6.06 25.14 15.33
C LEU A 245 5.33 25.02 13.98
N SER A 246 5.74 25.75 12.95
CA SER A 246 5.03 25.84 11.66
C SER A 246 4.81 24.47 11.01
N GLU A 247 5.85 23.64 10.96
CA GLU A 247 5.81 22.27 10.43
C GLU A 247 4.82 21.38 11.21
N LEU A 248 4.91 21.39 12.54
CA LEU A 248 4.00 20.62 13.40
C LEU A 248 2.55 21.05 13.20
N LYS A 249 2.30 22.36 13.26
CA LYS A 249 0.97 22.95 13.02
C LYS A 249 0.42 22.53 11.67
N ALA A 250 1.21 22.65 10.60
CA ALA A 250 0.78 22.24 9.26
C ALA A 250 0.35 20.76 9.21
N GLN A 251 1.14 19.86 9.81
CA GLN A 251 0.85 18.43 9.80
C GLN A 251 -0.38 18.06 10.65
N VAL A 252 -0.52 18.59 11.87
CA VAL A 252 -1.71 18.31 12.71
C VAL A 252 -2.99 18.83 12.08
N HIS A 253 -2.94 19.98 11.40
CA HIS A 253 -4.09 20.49 10.65
C HIS A 253 -4.45 19.63 9.47
N LEU A 254 -3.44 19.21 8.69
CA LEU A 254 -3.65 18.30 7.58
C LEU A 254 -4.35 17.02 8.07
N TYR A 255 -3.86 16.44 9.17
CA TYR A 255 -4.44 15.24 9.76
C TYR A 255 -5.90 15.46 10.16
N ALA A 256 -6.16 16.50 10.96
CA ALA A 256 -7.50 16.80 11.44
C ALA A 256 -8.48 17.06 10.28
N SER A 257 -8.04 17.70 9.20
CA SER A 257 -8.89 18.00 8.04
C SER A 257 -9.22 16.80 7.16
N ILE A 258 -8.28 15.87 6.99
CA ILE A 258 -8.43 14.75 6.04
C ILE A 258 -8.93 13.48 6.75
N PHE A 259 -8.43 13.20 7.95
CA PHE A 259 -8.58 11.89 8.60
C PHE A 259 -9.38 11.91 9.91
N GLY A 260 -9.53 13.08 10.53
CA GLY A 260 -9.94 13.18 11.92
C GLY A 260 -11.21 13.99 12.20
N ASP A 261 -11.93 14.45 11.17
CA ASP A 261 -13.12 15.28 11.31
C ASP A 261 -12.93 16.47 12.27
N GLY A 262 -11.79 17.15 12.14
CA GLY A 262 -11.38 18.27 12.99
C GLY A 262 -10.67 17.88 14.29
N LYS A 263 -10.42 16.59 14.54
CA LYS A 263 -9.75 16.08 15.75
C LYS A 263 -8.46 15.32 15.41
N LEU A 264 -7.61 15.14 16.42
CA LEU A 264 -6.52 14.16 16.37
C LEU A 264 -7.03 12.79 16.86
N TRP A 265 -6.16 11.79 16.81
CA TRP A 265 -6.42 10.47 17.38
C TRP A 265 -6.37 10.49 18.92
N ASP A 266 -6.96 9.49 19.57
CA ASP A 266 -7.20 9.47 21.03
C ASP A 266 -5.93 9.61 21.88
N ASP A 267 -4.82 9.02 21.43
CA ASP A 267 -3.50 9.05 22.09
C ASP A 267 -2.54 10.10 21.52
N ALA A 268 -3.04 11.20 20.94
CA ALA A 268 -2.18 12.28 20.46
C ALA A 268 -1.44 12.93 21.63
N GLY A 269 -0.12 13.08 21.49
CA GLY A 269 0.72 13.72 22.50
C GLY A 269 0.31 15.18 22.72
N LYS A 270 0.49 15.67 23.96
CA LYS A 270 0.11 17.02 24.37
C LYS A 270 0.61 18.10 23.41
N THR A 271 1.87 18.03 22.98
CA THR A 271 2.49 19.00 22.06
C THR A 271 1.75 19.08 20.71
N ALA A 272 1.28 17.95 20.18
CA ALA A 272 0.48 17.93 18.94
C ALA A 272 -0.92 18.51 19.17
N SER A 273 -1.56 18.18 20.29
CA SER A 273 -2.88 18.71 20.67
C SER A 273 -2.85 20.23 20.88
N ASP A 274 -1.84 20.73 21.59
CA ASP A 274 -1.64 22.16 21.83
C ASP A 274 -1.42 22.90 20.49
N ALA A 275 -0.63 22.32 19.57
CA ALA A 275 -0.41 22.88 18.24
C ALA A 275 -1.71 22.98 17.40
N LEU A 276 -2.64 22.01 17.54
CA LEU A 276 -3.93 22.07 16.87
C LEU A 276 -4.84 23.17 17.45
N ALA A 277 -4.85 23.32 18.78
CA ALA A 277 -5.70 24.30 19.48
C ALA A 277 -5.31 25.76 19.17
N GLU A 278 -4.03 26.04 19.02
CA GLU A 278 -3.51 27.40 18.82
C GLU A 278 -3.95 28.05 17.49
N LYS A 279 -4.25 27.29 16.44
CA LYS A 279 -4.74 27.87 15.18
C LYS A 279 -6.25 28.12 15.19
N LEU A 280 -7.02 27.34 15.96
CA LEU A 280 -8.45 27.58 16.14
C LEU A 280 -8.69 28.97 16.73
N THR A 281 -7.87 29.36 17.71
CA THR A 281 -7.95 30.69 18.33
C THR A 281 -7.56 31.82 17.37
N LEU A 282 -6.60 31.60 16.47
CA LEU A 282 -6.24 32.59 15.43
C LEU A 282 -7.33 32.72 14.34
N GLY A 283 -7.97 31.61 13.95
CA GLY A 283 -9.08 31.62 13.00
C GLY A 283 -10.34 32.28 13.56
N GLU A 284 -10.69 31.98 14.81
CA GLU A 284 -11.80 32.61 15.54
C GLU A 284 -11.55 34.08 15.84
N ALA A 285 -10.30 34.48 16.15
CA ALA A 285 -9.95 35.89 16.31
C ALA A 285 -10.06 36.67 14.98
N ALA A 286 -9.69 36.05 13.86
CA ALA A 286 -9.84 36.65 12.54
C ALA A 286 -11.32 36.81 12.14
N LEU A 287 -12.16 35.79 12.40
CA LEU A 287 -13.60 35.84 12.14
C LEU A 287 -14.35 36.78 13.11
N GLY A 288 -13.95 36.81 14.39
CA GLY A 288 -14.49 37.70 15.40
C GLY A 288 -14.17 39.18 15.14
N ASN A 289 -13.01 39.47 14.56
CA ASN A 289 -12.66 40.82 14.12
C ASN A 289 -13.35 41.21 12.80
N MET A 290 -13.64 40.27 11.89
CA MET A 290 -14.46 40.53 10.71
C MET A 290 -15.95 40.73 11.04
N GLY A 291 -16.45 40.12 12.12
CA GLY A 291 -17.82 40.34 12.62
C GLY A 291 -18.01 41.62 13.47
N ARG A 292 -16.93 42.33 13.80
CA ARG A 292 -16.93 43.57 14.61
C ARG A 292 -16.59 44.84 13.85
N THR A 293 -16.37 44.77 12.54
CA THR A 293 -16.52 45.94 11.67
C THR A 293 -17.99 46.34 11.69
N GLU A 294 -18.35 47.16 12.67
CA GLU A 294 -19.62 47.88 12.76
C GLU A 294 -19.88 48.52 11.39
N ILE A 295 -20.97 48.09 10.77
CA ILE A 295 -21.65 48.86 9.74
C ILE A 295 -22.17 50.11 10.44
N GLN A 296 -21.31 51.11 10.59
CA GLN A 296 -21.74 52.47 10.91
C GLN A 296 -22.36 52.99 9.61
N GLY A 297 -23.64 52.67 9.45
CA GLY A 297 -24.45 53.05 8.29
C GLY A 297 -24.59 54.56 8.23
N ASP A 298 -23.78 55.19 7.40
CA ASP A 298 -24.05 56.53 6.92
C ASP A 298 -25.08 56.43 5.79
N GLN A 299 -26.30 56.91 6.07
CA GLN A 299 -27.36 57.00 5.09
C GLN A 299 -27.07 58.16 4.14
N THR A 300 -26.58 57.85 2.94
CA THR A 300 -26.74 58.76 1.79
C THR A 300 -27.31 58.02 0.59
N LYS A 301 -28.35 58.66 0.04
CA LYS A 301 -29.14 58.28 -1.14
C LYS A 301 -28.34 58.51 -2.43
N GLU A 302 -28.94 58.02 -3.52
CA GLU A 302 -28.60 58.21 -4.95
C GLU A 302 -27.48 57.30 -5.47
N SER A 303 -27.47 56.80 -6.71
CA SER A 303 -28.46 56.56 -7.77
C SER A 303 -27.72 55.75 -8.85
N ALA A 304 -28.44 54.88 -9.56
CA ALA A 304 -28.21 54.39 -10.93
C ALA A 304 -26.78 54.34 -11.51
N GLY A 305 -26.37 53.16 -11.98
CA GLY A 305 -25.25 53.02 -12.92
C GLY A 305 -24.92 51.57 -13.22
N ALA A 306 -25.58 51.00 -14.23
CA ALA A 306 -25.21 49.72 -14.82
C ALA A 306 -23.95 49.91 -15.68
N GLU A 307 -22.89 49.13 -15.46
CA GLU A 307 -21.84 48.98 -16.46
C GLU A 307 -21.13 47.62 -16.40
N MET A 308 -21.11 47.03 -17.60
CA MET A 308 -20.32 45.94 -18.20
C MET A 308 -19.30 45.18 -17.34
N ILE A 309 -19.51 43.85 -17.30
CA ILE A 309 -18.46 42.86 -17.07
C ILE A 309 -17.71 42.66 -18.38
N GLU A 310 -16.50 43.21 -18.46
CA GLU A 310 -15.54 42.92 -19.54
C GLU A 310 -14.79 41.62 -19.19
N GLN A 311 -14.84 40.66 -20.10
CA GLN A 311 -14.11 39.39 -20.01
C GLN A 311 -12.62 39.64 -20.23
N VAL A 312 -11.81 39.39 -19.19
CA VAL A 312 -10.36 39.33 -19.32
C VAL A 312 -9.98 37.98 -19.91
N THR A 313 -9.75 37.97 -21.23
CA THR A 313 -9.08 36.87 -21.93
C THR A 313 -7.58 36.98 -21.68
N VAL A 314 -7.00 35.98 -21.00
CA VAL A 314 -5.54 35.84 -20.85
C VAL A 314 -5.01 35.13 -22.08
N ASP A 315 -4.38 35.90 -22.95
CA ASP A 315 -3.71 35.46 -24.17
C ASP A 315 -2.22 35.22 -23.86
N GLY A 316 -1.70 34.01 -24.07
CA GLY A 316 -0.28 33.74 -23.81
C GLY A 316 0.12 32.29 -23.56
N MET A 317 -0.20 31.36 -24.48
CA MET A 317 0.52 30.08 -24.55
C MET A 317 1.09 29.87 -25.94
N LYS A 318 2.42 30.00 -26.05
CA LYS A 318 3.21 29.62 -27.23
C LYS A 318 3.08 28.11 -27.46
N LYS A 319 2.59 27.74 -28.64
CA LYS A 319 2.72 26.38 -29.19
C LYS A 319 4.22 26.04 -29.28
N VAL A 320 4.63 24.99 -28.59
CA VAL A 320 5.91 24.31 -28.82
C VAL A 320 5.64 23.23 -29.87
N GLU A 321 6.13 23.44 -31.09
CA GLU A 321 6.20 22.39 -32.10
C GLU A 321 7.38 21.46 -31.76
N ILE A 322 7.07 20.20 -31.46
CA ILE A 322 8.07 19.14 -31.34
C ILE A 322 8.24 18.54 -32.73
N LYS A 323 9.37 18.81 -33.38
CA LYS A 323 9.81 18.10 -34.58
C LYS A 323 10.20 16.67 -34.19
N LYS A 324 9.59 15.71 -34.86
CA LYS A 324 9.91 14.28 -34.77
C LYS A 324 11.04 14.00 -35.76
N GLU A 325 12.23 13.67 -35.28
CA GLU A 325 13.29 13.13 -36.14
C GLU A 325 13.01 11.66 -36.42
N GLU A 326 13.00 11.29 -37.70
CA GLU A 326 12.95 9.91 -38.15
C GLU A 326 14.33 9.25 -38.00
N PRO A 327 14.41 7.96 -37.64
CA PRO A 327 15.67 7.26 -37.53
C PRO A 327 16.25 6.97 -38.93
N GLU A 328 17.51 7.34 -39.14
CA GLU A 328 18.30 6.94 -40.31
C GLU A 328 18.49 5.42 -40.34
N LYS A 329 18.48 4.87 -41.55
CA LYS A 329 18.63 3.44 -41.87
C LYS A 329 20.09 3.00 -41.86
#